data_AF-A0A8T4FDN3-F1
#
_entry.id   AF-A0A8T4FDN3-F1
#
_cell.length_a   1.000
_cell.length_b   1.000
_cell.length_c   1.000
_cell.angle_alpha   90.00
_cell.angle_beta   90.00
_cell.angle_gamma   90.00
#
_symmetry.space_group_name_H-M   'P 1'
#
loop_
_entity.id
_entity.type
_entity.pdbx_description
1 polymer ?
#
loop_
_entity_poly.entity_id
_entity_poly.type
_entity_poly.pdbx_seq_one_letter_code
_entity_poly.pdbx_strand_id
1 'polypeptide(L)'
;MLNGEDPGKKDLDLLTRLCAELTELGHTAEIREISTLMPATALVLRTLPLGLPLFIFVSTDSEFYVWQQPTNRYPTTDIPHAARMFAALADPDSEQDEATGL
;
A
#
# COMPACT_ATOMS: atom_id res chain seq x y z
N MET A 1 -24.02 -22.65 8.37
CA MET A 1 -23.16 -21.69 9.08
C MET A 1 -22.23 -21.08 8.05
N LEU A 2 -22.49 -19.83 7.63
CA LEU A 2 -21.55 -19.06 6.81
C LEU A 2 -20.98 -17.99 7.73
N ASN A 3 -19.90 -18.30 8.44
CA ASN A 3 -19.04 -17.27 9.00
C ASN A 3 -18.23 -16.71 7.83
N GLY A 4 -18.89 -15.96 6.96
CA GLY A 4 -18.24 -15.16 5.93
C GLY A 4 -17.75 -13.90 6.61
N GLU A 5 -16.45 -13.82 6.86
CA GLU A 5 -15.79 -12.59 7.27
C GLU A 5 -16.17 -11.50 6.25
N ASP A 6 -16.62 -10.35 6.73
CA ASP A 6 -17.01 -9.24 5.84
C ASP A 6 -15.78 -8.84 5.01
N PRO A 7 -15.81 -8.96 3.68
CA PRO A 7 -14.63 -8.75 2.85
C PRO A 7 -14.06 -7.33 3.03
N GLY A 8 -14.92 -6.34 3.28
CA GLY A 8 -14.49 -4.97 3.58
C GLY A 8 -13.71 -4.87 4.89
N LYS A 9 -14.07 -5.64 5.92
CA LYS A 9 -13.30 -5.71 7.18
C LYS A 9 -11.93 -6.36 7.00
N LYS A 10 -11.85 -7.44 6.21
CA LYS A 10 -10.59 -8.12 5.93
C LYS A 10 -9.63 -7.21 5.16
N ASP A 11 -10.12 -6.54 4.13
CA ASP A 11 -9.31 -5.62 3.33
C ASP A 11 -8.82 -4.44 4.17
N LEU A 12 -9.68 -3.89 5.03
CA LEU A 12 -9.30 -2.83 5.96
C LEU A 12 -8.22 -3.29 6.95
N ASP A 13 -8.29 -4.51 7.49
CA ASP A 13 -7.24 -5.06 8.38
C ASP A 13 -5.89 -5.17 7.65
N LEU A 14 -5.90 -5.71 6.43
CA LEU A 14 -4.69 -5.84 5.60
C LEU A 14 -4.08 -4.47 5.28
N LEU A 15 -4.89 -3.49 4.88
CA LEU A 15 -4.43 -2.13 4.62
C LEU A 15 -3.92 -1.44 5.90
N THR A 16 -4.53 -1.70 7.05
CA THR A 16 -4.09 -1.17 8.36
C THR A 16 -2.71 -1.70 8.74
N ARG A 17 -2.48 -3.00 8.53
CA ARG A 17 -1.17 -3.62 8.78
C ARG A 17 -0.11 -3.09 7.83
N LEU A 18 -0.44 -2.95 6.54
CA LEU A 18 0.47 -2.34 5.57
C LEU A 18 0.80 -0.88 5.91
N CYS A 19 -0.18 -0.11 6.40
CA CYS A 19 0.00 1.27 6.84
C CYS A 19 0.98 1.37 8.01
N ALA A 20 0.90 0.46 8.98
CA ALA A 20 1.81 0.40 10.10
C ALA A 20 3.26 0.16 9.63
N GLU A 21 3.47 -0.85 8.77
CA GLU A 21 4.80 -1.17 8.21
C GLU A 21 5.39 0.02 7.42
N LEU A 22 4.59 0.70 6.60
CA LEU A 22 5.04 1.89 5.86
C LEU A 22 5.41 3.05 6.80
N THR A 23 4.67 3.21 7.90
CA THR A 23 4.95 4.23 8.92
C THR A 23 6.25 3.92 9.66
N GLU A 24 6.50 2.64 9.98
CA GLU A 24 7.76 2.19 10.58
C GLU A 24 8.97 2.43 9.65
N LEU A 25 8.76 2.36 8.34
CA LEU A 25 9.76 2.73 7.32
C LEU A 25 9.91 4.25 7.12
N GLY A 26 9.18 5.08 7.87
CA GLY A 26 9.27 6.54 7.80
C GLY A 26 8.41 7.19 6.70
N HIS A 27 7.54 6.43 6.02
CA HIS A 27 6.64 6.97 5.03
C HIS A 27 5.31 7.42 5.63
N THR A 28 4.76 8.51 5.09
CA THR A 28 3.41 8.97 5.44
C THR A 28 2.38 8.20 4.62
N ALA A 29 1.63 7.32 5.29
CA ALA A 29 0.52 6.57 4.72
C ALA A 29 -0.76 6.80 5.53
N GLU A 30 -1.92 6.80 4.86
CA GLU A 30 -3.22 6.92 5.51
C GLU A 30 -4.27 6.09 4.79
N ILE A 31 -5.26 5.57 5.53
CA ILE A 31 -6.39 4.86 4.93
C ILE A 31 -7.50 5.84 4.63
N ARG A 32 -8.03 5.78 3.41
CA ARG A 32 -9.16 6.60 2.97
C ARG A 32 -10.19 5.76 2.23
N GLU A 33 -11.45 6.08 2.47
CA GLU A 33 -12.53 5.68 1.58
C GLU A 33 -12.52 6.61 0.37
N ILE A 34 -12.43 6.03 -0.82
CA ILE A 34 -12.42 6.75 -2.09
C ILE A 34 -13.60 6.32 -2.94
N SER A 35 -14.30 7.34 -3.47
CA SER A 35 -15.56 7.27 -4.22
C SER A 35 -16.82 7.07 -3.37
N THR A 36 -17.80 7.95 -3.54
CA THR A 36 -19.12 7.87 -2.91
C THR A 36 -20.09 6.97 -3.68
N LEU A 37 -19.82 6.68 -4.96
CA LEU A 37 -20.67 5.86 -5.83
C LEU A 37 -20.34 4.37 -5.74
N MET A 38 -19.07 4.05 -5.46
CA MET A 38 -18.58 2.69 -5.21
C MET A 38 -17.51 2.80 -4.13
N PRO A 39 -17.87 2.70 -2.84
CA PRO A 39 -16.93 2.92 -1.75
C PRO A 39 -15.84 1.85 -1.79
N ALA A 40 -14.62 2.29 -2.06
CA ALA A 40 -13.44 1.46 -2.01
C ALA A 40 -12.49 2.03 -0.95
N THR A 41 -12.02 1.17 -0.06
CA THR A 41 -11.00 1.57 0.92
C THR A 41 -9.62 1.40 0.28
N ALA A 42 -8.79 2.43 0.36
CA ALA A 42 -7.42 2.36 -0.08
C ALA A 42 -6.48 2.92 0.97
N LEU A 43 -5.24 2.46 0.89
CA LEU A 43 -4.11 3.11 1.53
C LEU A 43 -3.52 4.13 0.56
N VAL A 44 -3.48 5.38 0.99
CA VAL A 44 -2.87 6.50 0.28
C VAL A 44 -1.47 6.69 0.83
N LEU A 45 -0.47 6.38 0.01
CA LEU A 45 0.95 6.55 0.34
C LEU A 45 1.48 7.81 -0.33
N ARG A 46 1.99 8.74 0.48
CA ARG A 46 2.59 9.98 -0.02
C ARG A 46 3.95 9.69 -0.66
N THR A 47 4.18 10.27 -1.84
CA THR A 47 5.44 10.16 -2.59
C THR A 47 6.25 11.46 -2.48
N LEU A 48 7.57 11.35 -2.49
CA LEU A 48 8.50 12.49 -2.40
C LEU A 48 9.31 12.65 -3.69
N PRO A 49 9.79 13.87 -4.03
CA PRO A 49 9.57 15.12 -3.30
C PRO A 49 8.20 15.77 -3.56
N LEU A 50 7.50 15.50 -4.67
CA LEU A 50 6.17 16.08 -4.99
C LEU A 50 5.35 15.19 -5.96
N GLY A 51 5.48 13.87 -5.85
CA GLY A 51 4.78 12.95 -6.74
C GLY A 51 3.27 12.86 -6.49
N LEU A 52 2.55 12.23 -7.43
CA LEU A 52 1.18 11.78 -7.17
C LEU A 52 1.21 10.71 -6.08
N PRO A 53 0.27 10.73 -5.11
CA PRO A 53 0.21 9.67 -4.11
C PRO A 53 -0.10 8.33 -4.76
N LEU A 54 0.47 7.26 -4.19
CA LEU A 54 0.14 5.90 -4.59
C LEU A 54 -1.15 5.50 -3.88
N PHE A 55 -2.14 5.03 -4.64
CA PHE A 55 -3.37 4.48 -4.09
C PHE A 55 -3.26 2.97 -4.12
N ILE A 56 -3.11 2.37 -2.94
CA ILE A 56 -2.91 0.94 -2.76
C ILE A 56 -4.22 0.29 -2.34
N PHE A 57 -4.60 -0.76 -3.04
CA PHE A 57 -5.82 -1.53 -2.84
C PHE A 57 -5.50 -3.01 -2.63
N VAL A 58 -6.49 -3.75 -2.13
CA VAL A 58 -6.47 -5.22 -2.06
C VAL A 58 -7.31 -5.78 -3.21
N SER A 59 -6.75 -6.69 -4.00
CA SER A 59 -7.47 -7.40 -5.05
C SER A 59 -8.34 -8.52 -4.47
N THR A 60 -9.28 -9.01 -5.27
CA THR A 60 -10.07 -10.21 -4.91
C THR A 60 -9.22 -11.45 -4.67
N ASP A 61 -8.01 -11.49 -5.24
CA ASP A 61 -7.05 -12.60 -5.11
C ASP A 61 -6.12 -12.44 -3.90
N SER A 62 -6.43 -11.52 -2.97
CA SER A 62 -5.62 -11.22 -1.77
C SER A 62 -4.21 -10.75 -2.12
N GLU A 63 -4.09 -9.81 -3.06
CA GLU A 63 -2.85 -9.14 -3.43
C GLU A 63 -2.99 -7.62 -3.25
N PHE A 64 -1.95 -6.97 -2.73
CA PHE A 64 -1.82 -5.53 -2.78
C PHE A 64 -1.43 -5.06 -4.17
N TYR A 65 -1.94 -3.91 -4.58
CA TYR A 65 -1.56 -3.28 -5.84
C TYR A 65 -1.75 -1.77 -5.83
N VAL A 66 -1.00 -1.07 -6.67
CA VAL A 66 -1.19 0.36 -6.93
C VAL A 66 -2.21 0.53 -8.06
N TRP A 67 -3.24 1.36 -7.87
CA TRP A 67 -4.26 1.60 -8.92
C TRP A 67 -3.62 2.04 -10.24
N GLN A 68 -2.62 2.93 -10.20
CA GLN A 68 -1.92 3.42 -11.39
C GLN A 68 -1.12 2.32 -12.12
N GLN A 69 -0.81 1.21 -11.45
CA GLN A 69 0.00 0.10 -11.98
C GLN A 69 -0.61 -1.24 -11.54
N PRO A 70 -1.81 -1.60 -12.03
CA PRO A 70 -2.53 -2.76 -11.52
C PRO A 70 -1.86 -4.09 -11.86
N THR A 71 -0.90 -4.11 -12.79
CA THR A 71 -0.13 -5.32 -13.11
C THR A 71 0.93 -5.64 -12.06
N ASN A 72 1.32 -4.66 -11.23
CA ASN A 72 2.29 -4.89 -10.17
C ASN A 72 1.54 -5.31 -8.91
N ARG A 73 1.57 -6.62 -8.63
CA ARG A 73 0.84 -7.28 -7.55
C ARG A 73 1.81 -7.81 -6.50
N TYR A 74 1.48 -7.61 -5.23
CA TYR A 74 2.26 -8.13 -4.11
C TYR A 74 1.37 -8.97 -3.20
N PRO A 75 1.78 -10.18 -2.80
CA PRO A 75 0.92 -11.04 -1.99
C PRO A 75 0.67 -10.45 -0.61
N THR A 76 -0.57 -10.53 -0.11
CA THR A 76 -0.93 -10.06 1.24
C THR A 76 -0.38 -10.96 2.36
N THR A 77 0.20 -12.10 2.02
CA THR A 77 0.86 -13.02 2.97
C THR A 77 2.23 -12.50 3.43
N ASP A 78 2.84 -11.56 2.70
CA ASP A 78 4.14 -10.95 3.05
C ASP A 78 4.04 -9.42 3.04
N ILE A 79 3.34 -8.89 4.04
CA ILE A 79 3.11 -7.45 4.22
C ILE A 79 4.43 -6.67 4.38
N PRO A 80 5.43 -7.13 5.17
CA PRO A 80 6.69 -6.40 5.29
C PRO A 80 7.47 -6.32 3.98
N HIS A 81 7.41 -7.35 3.13
CA HIS A 81 7.99 -7.27 1.79
C HIS A 81 7.21 -6.28 0.91
N ALA A 82 5.88 -6.37 0.88
CA ALA A 82 5.05 -5.42 0.11
C ALA A 82 5.28 -3.96 0.52
N ALA A 83 5.41 -3.68 1.84
CA ALA A 83 5.71 -2.35 2.36
C ALA A 83 7.01 -1.79 1.80
N ARG A 84 8.09 -2.59 1.79
CA ARG A 84 9.39 -2.19 1.20
C ARG A 84 9.27 -1.89 -0.29
N MET A 85 8.53 -2.71 -1.03
CA MET A 85 8.32 -2.49 -2.46
C MET A 85 7.55 -1.19 -2.73
N PHE A 86 6.52 -0.88 -1.93
CA PHE A 86 5.80 0.38 -2.05
C PHE A 86 6.60 1.59 -1.58
N ALA A 87 7.44 1.44 -0.55
CA ALA A 87 8.37 2.47 -0.09
C ALA A 87 9.35 2.86 -1.20
N ALA A 88 9.99 1.87 -1.84
CA ALA A 88 10.89 2.10 -2.99
C ALA A 88 10.16 2.75 -4.18
N LEU A 89 8.91 2.37 -4.44
CA LEU A 89 8.09 3.03 -5.47
C LEU A 89 7.72 4.48 -5.12
N ALA A 90 7.56 4.79 -3.82
CA ALA A 90 7.19 6.11 -3.35
C ALA A 90 8.37 7.09 -3.26
N ASP A 91 9.58 6.56 -3.15
CA ASP A 91 10.83 7.30 -3.13
C ASP A 91 11.91 6.55 -3.95
N PRO A 92 11.93 6.74 -5.28
CA PRO A 92 12.91 6.08 -6.15
C PRO A 92 14.34 6.62 -5.96
N ASP A 93 14.53 7.76 -5.30
CA ASP A 93 15.84 8.37 -5.05
C ASP A 93 16.49 7.87 -3.75
N SER A 94 15.70 7.34 -2.79
CA SER A 94 16.21 6.76 -1.54
C SER A 94 17.17 5.57 -1.72
N GLU A 95 17.10 4.82 -2.84
CA GLU A 95 18.08 3.74 -3.13
C GLU A 95 19.42 4.26 -3.68
N GLN A 96 19.55 5.52 -4.08
CA GLN A 96 20.80 6.06 -4.66
C GLN A 96 21.78 6.61 -3.61
N ASP A 97 21.31 6.99 -2.41
CA ASP A 97 22.16 7.59 -1.38
C ASP A 97 23.08 6.58 -0.67
N GLU A 98 22.71 5.29 -0.59
CA GLU A 98 23.60 4.26 -0.02
C GLU A 98 24.74 3.83 -0.96
N ALA A 99 24.65 4.12 -2.27
CA ALA A 99 25.65 3.67 -3.25
C ALA A 99 26.81 4.66 -3.48
N THR A 100 26.80 5.84 -2.84
CA THR A 100 27.84 6.87 -3.04
C THR A 100 28.46 7.44 -1.75
N GLY A 101 28.22 6.81 -0.60
CA GLY A 101 28.94 7.11 0.65
C GLY A 101 30.41 6.72 0.59
N LEU A 102 31.23 7.67 0.11
CA LEU A 102 32.70 7.84 0.21
C LEU A 102 33.51 6.78 0.98
#